data_AF-G8S1B9-F1
#
_entry.id   AF-G8S1B9-F1
#
_cell.length_a   1.000
_cell.length_b   1.000
_cell.length_c   1.000
_cell.angle_alpha   90.00
_cell.angle_beta   90.00
_cell.angle_gamma   90.00
#
_symmetry.space_group_name_H-M   'P 1'
#
loop_
_entity.id
_entity.type
_entity.pdbx_description
1 polymer ?
#
loop_
_entity_poly.entity_id
_entity_poly.type
_entity_poly.pdbx_seq_one_letter_code
_entity_poly.pdbx_strand_id
1 'polypeptide(L)'
;MPGEHPATYRSLLVRVCGPADAVRAFAASWTGTLCWQAPSPYRTGPGRKNWYVTAQPGDLDTPHTAFRESDVDIVPVRTGGPGGQHRNKASTAVRATHRPSGLVVVVDTERRLSLNRAAALRLLRDRLRRLDEAAARQAVTSRWRLHDDLVRGDPTRVERPLHS
;
A
#
# COMPACT_ATOMS: atom_id res chain seq x y z
N MET A 1 -8.41 -13.23 5.35
CA MET A 1 -9.47 -13.72 4.46
C MET A 1 -9.97 -15.05 5.00
N PRO A 2 -11.24 -15.13 5.43
CA PRO A 2 -11.82 -16.38 5.91
C PRO A 2 -11.79 -17.45 4.82
N GLY A 3 -11.67 -18.71 5.23
CA GLY A 3 -11.78 -19.88 4.38
C GLY A 3 -13.20 -20.44 4.32
N GLU A 4 -13.34 -21.61 3.71
CA GLU A 4 -14.64 -22.25 3.46
C GLU A 4 -15.25 -22.92 4.70
N HIS A 5 -14.42 -23.20 5.72
CA HIS A 5 -14.86 -23.78 6.98
C HIS A 5 -14.64 -22.81 8.16
N PRO A 6 -15.40 -22.93 9.25
CA PRO A 6 -15.17 -22.18 10.48
C PRO A 6 -13.71 -22.30 10.95
N ALA A 7 -13.16 -21.18 11.44
CA ALA A 7 -11.77 -21.07 11.90
C ALA A 7 -10.69 -21.41 10.83
N THR A 8 -11.04 -21.42 9.54
CA THR A 8 -10.06 -21.50 8.46
C THR A 8 -9.83 -20.13 7.82
N TYR A 9 -8.63 -19.91 7.31
CA TYR A 9 -8.24 -18.67 6.65
C TYR A 9 -7.46 -18.98 5.38
N ARG A 10 -7.81 -18.33 4.27
CA ARG A 10 -7.02 -18.38 3.02
C ARG A 10 -5.73 -17.56 3.14
N SER A 11 -5.79 -16.49 3.93
CA SER A 11 -4.64 -15.65 4.28
C SER A 11 -4.95 -14.88 5.56
N LEU A 12 -3.94 -14.52 6.33
CA LEU A 12 -4.07 -13.70 7.52
C LEU A 12 -2.83 -12.82 7.69
N LEU A 13 -2.98 -11.74 8.44
CA LEU A 13 -1.88 -10.87 8.83
C LEU A 13 -1.68 -11.02 10.33
N VAL A 14 -0.46 -11.30 10.75
CA VAL A 14 -0.07 -11.36 12.15
C VAL A 14 0.88 -10.20 12.42
N ARG A 15 0.65 -9.46 13.50
CA ARG A 15 1.61 -8.48 14.01
C ARG A 15 2.42 -9.13 15.11
N VAL A 16 3.74 -9.11 14.98
CA VAL A 16 4.69 -9.56 16.00
C VAL A 16 5.29 -8.33 16.66
N CYS A 17 5.23 -8.26 17.99
CA CYS A 17 5.73 -7.12 18.78
C CYS A 17 6.91 -7.57 19.64
N GLY A 18 7.93 -6.72 19.77
CA GLY A 18 9.12 -6.98 20.58
C GLY A 18 10.29 -6.10 20.16
N PRO A 19 11.49 -6.32 20.73
CA PRO A 19 12.71 -5.65 20.28
C PRO A 19 12.95 -5.89 18.79
N ALA A 20 13.39 -4.85 18.07
CA ALA A 20 13.49 -4.88 16.61
C ALA A 20 14.33 -6.04 16.07
N ASP A 21 15.47 -6.35 16.72
CA ASP A 21 16.31 -7.49 16.35
C ASP A 21 15.63 -8.83 16.58
N ALA A 22 14.91 -8.98 17.70
CA ALA A 22 14.18 -10.21 18.01
C ALA A 22 13.03 -10.44 17.02
N VAL A 23 12.28 -9.39 16.67
CA VAL A 23 11.21 -9.45 15.67
C VAL A 23 11.77 -9.82 14.29
N ARG A 24 12.88 -9.19 13.87
CA ARG A 24 13.54 -9.51 12.60
C ARG A 24 14.03 -10.96 12.55
N ALA A 25 14.70 -11.42 13.60
CA ALA A 25 15.20 -12.79 13.69
C ALA A 25 14.05 -13.81 13.65
N PHE A 26 12.97 -13.54 14.40
CA PHE A 26 11.76 -14.36 14.38
C PHE A 26 11.15 -14.40 12.97
N ALA A 27 10.87 -13.24 12.36
CA ALA A 27 10.27 -13.15 11.04
C ALA A 27 11.12 -13.90 9.98
N ALA A 28 12.44 -13.72 9.99
CA ALA A 28 13.35 -14.42 9.10
C ALA A 28 13.26 -15.95 9.26
N SER A 29 13.20 -16.46 10.50
CA SER A 29 13.10 -17.91 10.76
C SER A 29 11.76 -18.54 10.35
N TRP A 30 10.74 -17.73 10.12
CA TRP A 30 9.39 -18.14 9.70
C TRP A 30 9.06 -17.70 8.27
N THR A 31 10.03 -17.20 7.51
CA THR A 31 9.85 -16.79 6.11
C THR A 31 10.02 -17.97 5.15
N GLY A 32 9.17 -18.06 4.14
CA GLY A 32 9.18 -19.08 3.10
C GLY A 32 8.01 -20.06 3.21
N THR A 33 8.15 -21.22 2.58
CA THR A 33 7.17 -22.30 2.65
C THR A 33 7.27 -23.04 3.98
N LEU A 34 6.19 -23.08 4.73
CA LEU A 34 6.04 -23.79 6.00
C LEU A 34 5.20 -25.04 5.77
N CYS A 35 5.60 -26.16 6.36
CA CYS A 35 4.84 -27.41 6.34
C CYS A 35 4.41 -27.80 7.76
N TRP A 36 3.12 -27.77 8.02
CA TRP A 36 2.54 -28.31 9.24
C TRP A 36 2.12 -29.76 8.99
N GLN A 37 2.61 -30.69 9.79
CA GLN A 37 2.31 -32.12 9.67
C GLN A 37 1.37 -32.57 10.78
N ALA A 38 0.07 -32.69 10.49
CA ALA A 38 -0.94 -33.14 11.43
C ALA A 38 -2.12 -33.83 10.71
N PRO A 39 -2.82 -34.77 11.38
CA PRO A 39 -4.08 -35.32 10.88
C PRO A 39 -5.09 -34.20 10.57
N SER A 40 -5.86 -34.38 9.51
CA SER A 40 -6.89 -33.41 9.14
C SER A 40 -8.11 -33.52 10.05
N PRO A 41 -8.51 -32.46 10.78
CA PRO A 41 -9.77 -32.48 11.53
C PRO A 41 -11.00 -32.42 10.61
N TYR A 42 -10.82 -32.02 9.34
CA TYR A 42 -11.91 -31.81 8.38
C TYR A 42 -12.17 -32.97 7.42
N ARG A 43 -11.36 -34.04 7.45
CA ARG A 43 -11.46 -35.15 6.48
C ARG A 43 -11.77 -36.46 7.21
N THR A 44 -12.66 -37.26 6.65
CA THR A 44 -13.18 -38.50 7.25
C THR A 44 -12.40 -39.78 6.89
N GLY A 45 -11.37 -39.70 6.03
CA GLY A 45 -10.55 -40.85 5.60
C GLY A 45 -9.05 -40.68 5.87
N PRO A 46 -8.20 -41.69 5.56
CA PRO A 46 -6.74 -41.57 5.64
C PRO A 46 -6.25 -40.49 4.67
N GLY A 47 -6.12 -39.28 5.19
CA GLY A 47 -5.88 -38.07 4.40
C GLY A 47 -4.44 -37.58 4.47
N ARG A 48 -4.11 -36.68 3.53
CA ARG A 48 -2.85 -35.93 3.53
C ARG A 48 -2.63 -35.27 4.89
N LYS A 49 -1.45 -35.50 5.46
CA LYS A 49 -1.04 -34.96 6.77
C LYS A 49 -0.25 -33.66 6.65
N ASN A 50 0.14 -33.27 5.43
CA ASN A 50 0.99 -32.10 5.19
C ASN A 50 0.14 -30.91 4.75
N TRP A 51 0.22 -29.82 5.51
CA TRP A 51 -0.43 -28.54 5.27
C TRP A 51 0.64 -27.52 4.95
N TYR A 52 0.52 -26.83 3.81
CA TYR A 52 1.50 -25.85 3.37
C TYR A 52 0.96 -24.44 3.49
N VAL A 53 1.79 -23.53 4.00
CA VAL A 53 1.52 -22.10 4.12
C VAL A 53 2.78 -21.33 3.70
N THR A 54 2.63 -20.29 2.89
CA THR A 54 3.72 -19.33 2.68
C THR A 54 3.61 -18.23 3.72
N ALA A 55 4.70 -17.96 4.42
CA ALA A 55 4.82 -16.82 5.32
C ALA A 55 5.93 -15.90 4.80
N GLN A 56 5.69 -14.59 4.89
CA GLN A 56 6.68 -13.60 4.50
C GLN A 56 6.52 -12.33 5.33
N PRO A 57 7.61 -11.60 5.59
CA PRO A 57 7.52 -10.29 6.18
C PRO A 57 6.81 -9.37 5.19
N GLY A 58 5.74 -8.73 5.64
CA GLY A 58 5.10 -7.66 4.90
C GLY A 58 5.31 -6.36 5.66
N ASP A 59 5.71 -5.31 4.96
CA ASP A 59 5.59 -3.97 5.52
C ASP A 59 4.11 -3.60 5.52
N LEU A 60 3.55 -3.45 6.72
CA LEU A 60 2.14 -3.07 6.89
C LEU A 60 1.92 -1.57 6.81
N ASP A 61 3.01 -0.80 6.76
CA ASP A 61 2.95 0.63 6.60
C ASP A 61 2.45 0.93 5.20
N THR A 62 1.13 1.17 5.10
CA THR A 62 0.57 1.81 3.93
C THR A 62 1.22 3.18 3.88
N PRO A 63 2.02 3.49 2.84
CA PRO A 63 2.66 4.79 2.76
C PRO A 63 1.56 5.84 2.78
N HIS A 64 1.52 6.62 3.85
CA HIS A 64 0.60 7.73 3.99
C HIS A 64 1.39 9.01 3.91
N THR A 65 1.16 9.77 2.85
CA THR A 65 1.82 11.07 2.70
C THR A 65 0.96 12.12 3.37
N ALA A 66 1.33 12.52 4.59
CA ALA A 66 0.64 13.60 5.29
C ALA A 66 0.70 14.89 4.47
N PHE A 67 -0.45 15.55 4.31
CA PHE A 67 -0.53 16.82 3.59
C PHE A 67 -0.46 18.00 4.57
N ARG A 68 0.56 18.85 4.42
CA ARG A 68 0.63 20.15 5.09
C ARG A 68 0.81 21.24 4.05
N GLU A 69 0.10 22.35 4.20
CA GLU A 69 0.23 23.46 3.27
C GLU A 69 1.62 24.10 3.31
N SER A 70 2.32 24.01 4.45
CA SER A 70 3.72 24.41 4.58
C SER A 70 4.65 23.65 3.62
N ASP A 71 4.25 22.47 3.16
CA ASP A 71 5.02 21.59 2.28
C ASP A 71 4.77 21.86 0.79
N VAL A 72 3.97 22.89 0.49
CA VAL A 72 3.59 23.25 -0.88
C VAL A 72 4.24 24.57 -1.30
N ASP A 73 5.08 24.50 -2.34
CA ASP A 73 5.61 25.68 -3.02
C ASP A 73 4.59 26.19 -4.03
N ILE A 74 4.14 27.42 -3.85
CA ILE A 74 3.09 28.03 -4.67
C ILE A 74 3.68 29.24 -5.38
N VAL A 75 3.75 29.16 -6.71
CA VAL A 75 4.28 30.24 -7.55
C VAL A 75 3.22 30.69 -8.56
N PRO A 76 2.96 32.00 -8.67
CA PRO A 76 2.20 32.52 -9.81
C PRO A 76 2.94 32.20 -11.10
N VAL A 77 2.22 31.74 -12.12
CA VAL A 77 2.78 31.44 -13.44
C VAL A 77 2.04 32.24 -14.49
N ARG A 78 2.71 32.54 -15.60
CA ARG A 78 2.06 33.20 -16.74
C ARG A 78 1.39 32.15 -17.62
N THR A 79 0.07 32.22 -17.77
CA THR A 79 -0.66 31.46 -18.79
C THR A 79 -0.40 32.06 -20.17
N GLY A 80 0.33 31.33 -21.02
CA GLY A 80 0.60 31.70 -22.40
C GLY A 80 -0.16 30.77 -23.36
N GLY A 81 -1.21 31.28 -23.99
CA GLY A 81 -1.82 30.67 -25.17
C GLY A 81 -1.26 31.32 -26.46
N PRO A 82 -1.21 30.58 -27.59
CA PRO A 82 -0.83 31.16 -28.87
C PRO A 82 -2.01 31.97 -29.43
N GLY A 83 -1.98 33.29 -29.26
CA GLY A 83 -2.94 34.18 -29.93
C GLY A 83 -3.13 35.57 -29.29
N GLY A 84 -2.90 36.60 -30.10
CA GLY A 84 -3.65 37.86 -29.99
C GLY A 84 -3.04 38.99 -29.15
N GLN A 85 -2.98 40.17 -29.75
CA GLN A 85 -2.59 41.43 -29.13
C GLN A 85 -3.60 41.83 -28.04
N HIS A 86 -3.34 41.46 -26.78
CA HIS A 86 -3.74 42.22 -25.57
C HIS A 86 -3.01 41.64 -24.34
N ARG A 87 -1.67 41.69 -24.36
CA ARG A 87 -0.79 40.85 -23.53
C ARG A 87 -0.48 41.40 -22.12
N ASN A 88 -1.39 42.17 -21.52
CA ASN A 88 -1.23 42.76 -20.18
C ASN A 88 -2.33 42.30 -19.19
N LYS A 89 -2.73 41.03 -19.23
CA LYS A 89 -3.61 40.48 -18.18
C LYS A 89 -2.75 39.96 -17.03
N ALA A 90 -2.94 40.50 -15.83
CA ALA A 90 -2.33 39.98 -14.62
C ALA A 90 -2.60 38.47 -14.53
N SER A 91 -1.54 37.66 -14.53
CA SER A 91 -1.72 36.22 -14.57
C SER A 91 -2.17 35.72 -13.21
N THR A 92 -3.37 35.16 -13.17
CA THR A 92 -3.95 34.57 -11.96
C THR A 92 -3.61 33.10 -11.82
N ALA A 93 -2.91 32.52 -12.79
CA ALA A 93 -2.56 31.11 -12.78
C ALA A 93 -1.51 30.80 -11.71
N VAL A 94 -1.64 29.62 -11.11
CA VAL A 94 -0.81 29.15 -10.00
C VAL A 94 -0.22 27.79 -10.36
N ARG A 95 1.09 27.64 -10.17
CA ARG A 95 1.73 26.33 -10.08
C ARG A 95 1.98 26.01 -8.61
N ALA A 96 1.49 24.88 -8.15
CA ALA A 96 1.70 24.38 -6.79
C ALA A 96 2.47 23.05 -6.83
N THR A 97 3.53 22.95 -6.04
CA THR A 97 4.41 21.77 -5.96
C THR A 97 4.44 21.25 -4.53
N HIS A 98 4.00 20.02 -4.30
CA HIS A 98 4.14 19.38 -2.99
C HIS A 98 5.54 18.76 -2.88
N ARG A 99 6.43 19.37 -2.09
CA ARG A 99 7.85 18.99 -2.03
C ARG A 99 8.07 17.51 -1.67
N PRO A 100 7.41 16.93 -0.65
CA PRO A 100 7.65 15.54 -0.25
C PRO A 100 7.30 14.50 -1.32
N SER A 101 6.24 14.72 -2.10
CA SER A 101 5.79 13.76 -3.11
C SER A 101 6.23 14.10 -4.53
N GLY A 102 6.78 15.29 -4.76
CA GLY A 102 7.12 15.80 -6.10
C GLY A 102 5.90 16.11 -6.98
N LEU A 103 4.67 16.05 -6.45
CA LEU A 103 3.47 16.33 -7.25
C LEU A 103 3.37 17.80 -7.62
N VAL A 104 3.12 18.06 -8.89
CA VAL A 104 2.90 19.41 -9.44
C VAL A 104 1.49 19.52 -10.01
N VAL A 105 0.81 20.62 -9.71
CA VAL A 105 -0.45 21.02 -10.36
C VAL A 105 -0.34 22.45 -10.86
N VAL A 106 -1.03 22.76 -11.96
CA VAL A 106 -1.22 24.12 -12.46
C VAL A 106 -2.71 24.39 -12.53
N VAL A 107 -3.15 25.53 -12.01
CA VAL A 107 -4.56 25.94 -12.01
C VAL A 107 -4.68 27.38 -12.49
N ASP A 108 -5.54 27.60 -13.48
CA ASP A 108 -5.80 28.88 -14.11
C ASP A 108 -7.29 29.17 -14.35
N THR A 109 -8.17 28.37 -13.72
CA THR A 109 -9.62 28.40 -13.97
C THR A 109 -10.29 29.69 -13.48
N GLU A 110 -9.78 30.29 -12.41
CA GLU A 110 -10.39 31.44 -11.76
C GLU A 110 -9.70 32.76 -12.12
N ARG A 111 -10.50 33.84 -12.10
CA ARG A 111 -10.01 35.21 -12.33
C ARG A 111 -9.25 35.79 -11.14
N ARG A 112 -9.18 35.09 -10.00
CA ARG A 112 -8.51 35.55 -8.77
C ARG A 112 -7.42 34.56 -8.37
N LEU A 113 -6.21 35.06 -8.10
CA LEU A 113 -5.05 34.26 -7.69
C LEU A 113 -5.34 33.42 -6.44
N SER A 114 -6.01 34.01 -5.43
CA SER A 114 -6.35 33.31 -4.19
C SER A 114 -7.28 32.11 -4.40
N LEU A 115 -8.24 32.22 -5.34
CA LEU A 115 -9.12 31.11 -5.70
C LEU A 115 -8.35 30.00 -6.42
N ASN A 116 -7.45 30.36 -7.35
CA ASN A 116 -6.57 29.38 -8.00
C ASN A 116 -5.60 28.72 -7.01
N ARG A 117 -5.10 29.46 -6.01
CA ARG A 117 -4.30 28.90 -4.92
C ARG A 117 -5.08 27.86 -4.12
N ALA A 118 -6.29 28.19 -3.68
CA ALA A 118 -7.15 27.26 -2.94
C ALA A 118 -7.50 26.02 -3.77
N ALA A 119 -7.81 26.20 -5.05
CA ALA A 119 -8.08 25.09 -5.96
C ALA A 119 -6.84 24.19 -6.18
N ALA A 120 -5.65 24.78 -6.33
CA ALA A 120 -4.41 24.03 -6.46
C ALA A 120 -4.10 23.17 -5.23
N LEU A 121 -4.27 23.73 -4.02
CA LEU A 121 -4.12 22.99 -2.76
C LEU A 121 -5.11 21.82 -2.65
N ARG A 122 -6.38 22.04 -3.01
CA ARG A 122 -7.40 20.98 -3.04
C ARG A 122 -7.01 19.86 -3.99
N LEU A 123 -6.58 20.21 -5.22
CA LEU A 123 -6.16 19.22 -6.22
C LEU A 123 -4.94 18.41 -5.79
N LEU A 124 -3.96 19.04 -5.13
CA LEU A 124 -2.80 18.32 -4.58
C LEU A 124 -3.22 17.32 -3.50
N ARG A 125 -4.07 17.75 -2.56
CA ARG A 125 -4.59 16.88 -1.49
C ARG A 125 -5.34 15.68 -2.07
N ASP A 126 -6.19 15.90 -3.07
CA ASP A 126 -6.92 14.83 -3.75
C ASP A 126 -6.01 13.87 -4.53
N ARG A 127 -4.96 14.39 -5.19
CA ARG A 127 -3.99 13.55 -5.90
C ARG A 127 -3.19 12.68 -4.93
N LEU A 128 -2.75 13.22 -3.80
CA LEU A 128 -2.06 12.47 -2.75
C LEU A 128 -2.93 11.33 -2.21
N ARG A 129 -4.18 11.63 -1.84
CA ARG A 129 -5.12 10.61 -1.38
C ARG A 129 -5.27 9.47 -2.39
N ARG A 130 -5.40 9.79 -3.68
CA ARG A 130 -5.50 8.78 -4.74
C ARG A 130 -4.23 7.93 -4.88
N LEU A 131 -3.04 8.50 -4.66
CA LEU A 131 -1.80 7.73 -4.66
C LEU A 131 -1.74 6.77 -3.48
N ASP A 132 -2.05 7.24 -2.26
CA ASP A 132 -2.09 6.40 -1.06
C ASP A 132 -3.09 5.24 -1.23
N GLU A 133 -4.28 5.51 -1.77
CA GLU A 133 -5.28 4.48 -2.08
C GLU A 133 -4.82 3.49 -3.15
N ALA A 134 -4.09 3.96 -4.17
CA ALA A 134 -3.55 3.08 -5.21
C ALA A 134 -2.46 2.16 -4.64
N ALA A 135 -1.58 2.67 -3.78
CA ALA A 135 -0.58 1.88 -3.09
C ALA A 135 -1.23 0.82 -2.18
N ALA A 136 -2.25 1.21 -1.41
CA ALA A 136 -3.01 0.28 -0.57
C ALA A 136 -3.66 -0.85 -1.39
N ARG A 137 -4.27 -0.52 -2.54
CA ARG A 137 -4.85 -1.52 -3.46
C ARG A 137 -3.77 -2.46 -4.01
N GLN A 138 -2.62 -1.95 -4.43
CA GLN A 138 -1.51 -2.77 -4.90
C GLN A 138 -1.01 -3.74 -3.83
N ALA A 139 -0.87 -3.30 -2.58
CA ALA A 139 -0.48 -4.17 -1.47
C ALA A 139 -1.47 -5.32 -1.27
N VAL A 140 -2.78 -5.05 -1.37
CA VAL A 140 -3.82 -6.09 -1.33
C VAL A 140 -3.68 -7.05 -2.51
N THR A 141 -3.53 -6.56 -3.74
CA THR A 141 -3.38 -7.40 -4.94
C THR A 141 -2.13 -8.29 -4.89
N SER A 142 -1.00 -7.76 -4.45
CA SER A 142 0.24 -8.54 -4.26
C SER A 142 0.02 -9.68 -3.27
N ARG A 143 -0.73 -9.46 -2.19
CA ARG A 143 -1.09 -10.52 -1.23
C ARG A 143 -1.93 -11.64 -1.85
N TRP A 144 -2.81 -11.33 -2.80
CA TRP A 144 -3.57 -12.34 -3.52
C TRP A 144 -2.67 -13.20 -4.41
N ARG A 145 -1.72 -12.59 -5.13
CA ARG A 145 -0.77 -13.35 -5.98
C ARG A 145 0.09 -14.33 -5.18
N LEU A 146 0.55 -13.91 -4.00
CA LEU A 146 1.34 -14.75 -3.11
C LEU A 146 0.62 -16.02 -2.62
N HIS A 147 -0.72 -15.97 -2.53
CA HIS A 147 -1.52 -17.16 -2.24
C HIS A 147 -1.53 -18.14 -3.42
N ASP A 148 -1.60 -17.64 -4.65
CA ASP A 148 -1.69 -18.46 -5.86
C ASP A 148 -0.33 -19.08 -6.23
N ASP A 149 0.77 -18.40 -5.91
CA ASP A 149 2.15 -18.85 -6.19
C ASP A 149 2.71 -19.84 -5.16
N LEU A 150 1.87 -20.38 -4.25
CA LEU A 150 2.31 -21.33 -3.23
C LEU A 150 2.95 -22.59 -3.85
N VAL A 151 4.28 -22.69 -3.73
CA VAL A 151 5.02 -23.90 -4.08
C VAL A 151 4.78 -24.97 -3.00
N ARG A 152 4.17 -26.08 -3.40
CA ARG A 152 3.95 -27.25 -2.53
C ARG A 152 5.16 -28.19 -2.68
N GLY A 153 6.15 -28.05 -1.80
CA GLY A 153 7.40 -28.84 -1.80
C GLY A 153 8.54 -28.05 -1.15
N ASP A 154 9.60 -28.75 -0.75
CA ASP A 154 10.83 -28.18 -0.14
C ASP A 154 10.57 -27.11 0.95
N PRO A 155 9.95 -27.48 2.09
CA PRO A 155 9.59 -26.51 3.10
C PRO A 155 10.83 -26.01 3.85
N THR A 156 10.97 -24.68 3.94
CA THR A 156 11.94 -23.98 4.80
C THR A 156 11.82 -24.40 6.27
N ARG A 157 10.61 -24.81 6.69
CA ARG A 157 10.33 -25.25 8.05
C ARG A 157 9.24 -26.31 8.11
N VAL A 158 9.43 -27.32 8.96
CA VAL A 158 8.43 -28.37 9.22
C VAL A 158 8.04 -28.36 10.69
N GLU A 159 6.75 -28.23 10.98
CA GLU A 159 6.19 -28.26 12.33
C GLU A 159 5.36 -29.53 12.56
N ARG A 160 5.54 -30.15 13.73
CA ARG A 160 4.83 -31.37 14.16
C ARG A 160 4.29 -31.12 15.57
N PRO A 161 3.03 -30.67 15.70
CA PRO A 161 2.45 -30.50 17.02
C PRO A 161 2.39 -31.87 17.70
N LEU A 162 2.88 -31.93 18.94
CA LEU A 162 2.63 -33.10 19.78
C LEU A 162 1.13 -33.15 20.05
N HIS A 163 0.56 -34.35 19.96
CA HIS A 163 -0.81 -34.58 20.41
C HIS A 163 -0.78 -34.46 21.94
N SER A 164 -1.26 -33.33 22.46
CA SER A 164 -1.59 -33.15 23.88
C SER A 164 -2.89 -33.87 24.22
#